data_AF-A0A8X8B6A8-F1
#
_entry.id   AF-A0A8X8B6A8-F1
#
_cell.length_a   1.000
_cell.length_b   1.000
_cell.length_c   1.000
_cell.angle_alpha   90.00
_cell.angle_beta   90.00
_cell.angle_gamma   90.00
#
_symmetry.space_group_name_H-M   'P 1'
#
loop_
_entity.id
_entity.type
_entity.pdbx_description
1 polymer ?
#
loop_
_entity_poly.entity_id
_entity_poly.type
_entity_poly.pdbx_seq_one_letter_code
_entity_poly.pdbx_strand_id
1 'polypeptide(L)' 'MCVMANPHEPHFFKPLLPGFRSGVTIPLGFVSTHIEGKTNQKTWKLRSEASYITWEVIQEGMRLTRGWKDFTTAHDL' A
#
# COMPACT_ATOMS: atom_id res chain seq x y z
N MET A 1 30.08 -4.20 -1.07
CA MET A 1 29.40 -2.96 -0.64
C MET A 1 28.30 -2.68 -1.65
N CYS A 2 27.03 -2.86 -1.29
CA CYS A 2 25.92 -2.53 -2.17
C CYS A 2 25.62 -1.04 -2.03
N VAL A 3 25.68 -0.30 -3.13
CA VAL A 3 25.27 1.11 -3.19
C VAL A 3 23.76 1.15 -2.97
N MET A 4 23.31 1.78 -1.88
CA MET A 4 21.90 2.12 -1.73
C MET A 4 21.61 3.25 -2.73
N ALA A 5 21.14 2.89 -3.92
CA ALA A 5 20.58 3.87 -4.83
C ALA A 5 19.43 4.59 -4.12
N ASN A 6 19.43 5.92 -4.13
CA ASN A 6 18.29 6.67 -3.64
C ASN A 6 17.09 6.30 -4.52
N PRO A 7 15.98 5.75 -3.98
CA PRO A 7 14.85 5.39 -4.81
C PRO A 7 14.30 6.67 -5.44
N HIS A 8 14.33 6.76 -6.78
CA HIS A 8 13.70 7.86 -7.52
C HIS A 8 12.17 7.85 -7.36
N GLU A 9 11.61 6.72 -6.92
CA GLU A 9 10.17 6.52 -6.77
C GLU A 9 9.70 6.93 -5.36
N PRO A 10 8.57 7.67 -5.25
CA PRO A 10 7.99 8.03 -3.97
C PRO A 10 7.63 6.80 -3.13
N HIS A 11 8.08 6.79 -1.88
CA HIS A 11 7.80 5.72 -0.92
C HIS A 11 7.43 6.31 0.45
N PHE A 12 6.70 5.53 1.26
CA PHE A 12 6.39 5.87 2.64
C PHE A 12 6.43 4.63 3.53
N PHE A 13 6.67 4.83 4.82
CA PHE A 13 6.53 3.78 5.84
C PHE A 13 5.27 4.01 6.66
N LYS A 14 4.55 2.94 6.98
CA LYS A 14 3.35 2.99 7.81
C LYS A 14 3.37 1.87 8.85
N PRO A 15 3.41 2.18 10.15
CA PRO A 15 3.20 1.16 11.18
C PRO A 15 1.75 0.66 11.15
N LEU A 16 1.57 -0.66 11.30
CA LEU A 16 0.27 -1.29 11.40
C LEU A 16 -0.24 -1.16 12.84
N LEU A 17 -1.39 -0.49 13.01
CA LEU A 17 -2.03 -0.28 14.31
C LEU A 17 -3.09 -1.36 14.56
N PRO A 18 -3.47 -1.64 15.83
CA PRO A 18 -4.56 -2.56 16.13
C PRO A 18 -5.80 -2.32 15.25
N GLY A 19 -6.36 -3.40 14.69
CA GLY A 19 -7.47 -3.33 13.74
C GLY A 19 -7.07 -3.18 12.26
N PHE A 20 -5.76 -3.12 11.94
CA PHE A 20 -5.29 -2.99 10.56
C PHE A 20 -5.83 -4.07 9.62
N ARG A 21 -6.21 -5.27 10.09
CA ARG A 21 -6.78 -6.33 9.23
C ARG A 21 -8.04 -5.90 8.45
N SER A 22 -8.75 -4.89 8.94
CA SER A 22 -9.90 -4.31 8.25
C SER A 22 -9.53 -3.34 7.12
N GLY A 23 -8.26 -2.91 7.06
CA GLY A 23 -7.74 -1.92 6.11
C GLY A 23 -6.60 -1.08 6.68
N VAL A 24 -5.88 -0.40 5.80
CA VAL A 24 -4.79 0.52 6.14
C VAL A 24 -4.98 1.88 5.47
N THR A 25 -4.65 2.95 6.17
CA THR A 25 -4.77 4.33 5.66
C THR A 25 -3.43 4.80 5.11
N ILE A 26 -3.45 5.28 3.86
CA ILE A 26 -2.30 5.93 3.21
C ILE A 26 -2.11 7.32 3.84
N PRO A 27 -0.88 7.74 4.20
CA PRO A 27 -0.64 9.07 4.73
C PRO A 27 -1.15 10.18 3.80
N LEU A 28 -1.88 11.15 4.35
CA LEU A 28 -2.48 12.25 3.58
C LEU A 28 -1.44 13.00 2.73
N GLY A 29 -0.30 13.37 3.33
CA GLY A 29 0.77 14.06 2.61
C GLY A 29 1.28 13.27 1.41
N PHE A 30 1.33 11.94 1.50
CA PHE A 30 1.74 11.10 0.39
C PHE A 30 0.70 11.12 -0.74
N VAL A 31 -0.59 11.03 -0.40
CA VAL A 31 -1.69 11.11 -1.38
C VAL A 31 -1.65 12.45 -2.11
N SER A 32 -1.60 13.56 -1.39
CA SER A 32 -1.65 14.90 -1.98
C SER A 32 -0.43 15.22 -2.85
N THR A 33 0.77 14.77 -2.48
CA THR A 33 1.98 15.05 -3.27
C THR A 33 2.16 14.08 -4.45
N HIS A 34 1.73 12.82 -4.31
CA HIS A 34 2.13 11.76 -5.24
C HIS A 34 1.00 11.09 -6.01
N ILE A 35 -0.26 11.15 -5.56
CA ILE A 35 -1.37 10.37 -6.13
C ILE A 35 -2.49 11.29 -6.64
N GLU A 36 -2.88 12.28 -5.85
CA GLU A 36 -4.00 13.18 -6.15
C GLU A 36 -3.81 13.89 -7.50
N GLY A 37 -4.86 13.90 -8.32
CA GLY A 37 -4.84 14.46 -9.67
C GLY A 37 -4.06 13.64 -10.72
N LYS A 38 -3.37 12.57 -10.33
CA LYS A 38 -2.60 11.71 -11.26
C LYS A 38 -3.36 10.46 -11.72
N THR A 39 -4.33 10.00 -10.93
CA THR A 39 -5.14 8.82 -11.27
C THR A 39 -6.53 8.89 -10.65
N ASN A 40 -7.53 8.38 -11.39
CA ASN A 40 -8.90 8.16 -10.90
C ASN A 40 -9.14 6.67 -10.53
N GLN A 41 -8.09 5.85 -10.54
CA GLN A 41 -8.20 4.44 -10.22
C GLN A 41 -8.49 4.24 -8.73
N LYS A 42 -9.47 3.37 -8.46
CA LYS A 42 -9.80 2.92 -7.11
C LYS A 42 -9.24 1.54 -6.80
N THR A 43 -8.78 0.80 -7.80
CA THR A 43 -8.18 -0.52 -7.62
C THR A 43 -6.67 -0.41 -7.74
N TRP A 44 -5.97 -0.92 -6.74
CA TRP A 44 -4.51 -0.91 -6.62
C TRP A 44 -3.97 -2.33 -6.58
N LYS A 45 -2.70 -2.50 -6.96
CA LYS A 45 -2.02 -3.79 -6.94
C LYS A 45 -0.94 -3.77 -5.87
N LEU A 46 -1.05 -4.67 -4.90
CA LEU A 46 -0.01 -4.93 -3.91
C LEU A 46 0.86 -6.08 -4.39
N ARG A 47 2.17 -5.94 -4.20
CA ARG A 47 3.18 -6.96 -4.45
C ARG A 47 4.07 -7.07 -3.23
N SER A 48 4.66 -8.24 -3.06
CA SER A 48 5.57 -8.53 -1.97
C SER A 48 6.78 -9.29 -2.51
N GLU A 49 7.96 -9.07 -1.93
CA GLU A 49 9.12 -9.91 -2.24
C GLU A 49 8.94 -11.36 -1.79
N ALA A 50 8.12 -11.60 -0.76
CA ALA A 50 7.90 -12.92 -0.18
C ALA A 50 6.96 -13.82 -1.00
N SER A 51 6.32 -13.32 -2.06
CA SER A 51 5.34 -14.07 -2.85
C SER A 51 5.15 -13.48 -4.23
N TYR A 52 4.99 -14.36 -5.23
CA TYR A 52 4.70 -13.98 -6.62
C TYR A 52 3.24 -13.55 -6.85
N ILE A 53 2.39 -13.67 -5.83
CA ILE A 53 0.98 -13.27 -5.92
C ILE A 53 0.91 -11.74 -5.99
N THR A 54 0.03 -11.23 -6.85
CA THR A 54 -0.37 -9.83 -6.84
C THR A 54 -1.78 -9.74 -6.28
N TRP A 55 -1.98 -8.92 -5.25
CA TRP A 55 -3.29 -8.72 -4.64
C TRP A 55 -3.91 -7.43 -5.17
N GLU A 56 -5.16 -7.53 -5.61
CA GLU A 56 -5.95 -6.35 -5.94
C GLU A 56 -6.64 -5.83 -4.69
N VAL A 57 -6.45 -4.55 -4.40
CA VAL A 57 -7.07 -3.88 -3.26
C VAL A 57 -7.85 -2.65 -3.70
N ILE A 58 -8.96 -2.38 -3.01
CA ILE A 58 -9.78 -1.21 -3.31
C ILE A 58 -9.44 -0.07 -2.33
N GLN A 59 -9.22 1.12 -2.88
CA GLN A 59 -9.10 2.36 -2.16
C GLN A 59 -10.49 3.01 -1.99
N GLU A 60 -10.93 3.12 -0.74
CA GLU A 60 -12.12 3.85 -0.32
C GLU A 60 -11.66 5.07 0.49
N GLY A 61 -11.79 6.27 -0.09
CA GLY A 61 -11.18 7.48 0.47
C GLY A 61 -9.66 7.37 0.46
N MET A 62 -9.02 7.43 1.63
CA MET A 62 -7.57 7.25 1.78
C MET A 62 -7.17 5.83 2.22
N ARG A 63 -8.12 4.91 2.27
CA ARG A 63 -7.97 3.63 2.97
C ARG A 63 -8.05 2.46 1.99
N LEU A 64 -7.08 1.57 2.06
CA LEU A 64 -7.10 0.30 1.35
C LEU A 64 -7.96 -0.69 2.15
N THR A 65 -9.01 -1.24 1.55
CA THR A 65 -10.02 -2.04 2.25
C THR A 65 -10.17 -3.43 1.64
N ARG A 66 -10.98 -3.61 0.60
CA ARG A 66 -11.21 -4.93 -0.01
C ARG A 66 -9.90 -5.50 -0.54
N GLY A 67 -9.66 -6.80 -0.37
CA GLY A 67 -8.40 -7.48 -0.71
C GLY A 67 -7.25 -7.25 0.28
N TRP A 68 -7.29 -6.18 1.11
CA TRP A 68 -6.26 -5.93 2.12
C TRP A 68 -6.20 -7.03 3.19
N LYS A 69 -7.37 -7.52 3.64
CA LYS A 69 -7.44 -8.60 4.63
C LYS A 69 -6.73 -9.86 4.12
N ASP A 70 -6.93 -10.20 2.85
CA ASP A 70 -6.33 -11.38 2.22
C ASP A 70 -4.81 -11.22 2.11
N PHE A 71 -4.35 -10.02 1.71
CA PHE A 71 -2.92 -9.67 1.73
C PHE A 71 -2.32 -9.83 3.14
N THR A 72 -2.94 -9.25 4.17
CA THR A 72 -2.40 -9.35 5.55
C THR A 72 -2.41 -10.78 6.09
N THR A 73 -3.37 -11.60 5.68
CA THR A 73 -3.46 -13.00 6.10
C THR A 73 -2.40 -13.85 5.41
N ALA A 74 -2.13 -13.60 4.12
CA ALA A 74 -1.10 -14.32 3.36
C ALA A 74 0.33 -14.02 3.84
N HIS A 75 0.53 -12.92 4.58
CA HIS A 75 1.83 -12.48 5.07
C HIS A 75 1.97 -12.54 6.60
N ASP A 76 1.00 -13.11 7.30
CA ASP A 76 0.97 -13.21 8.76
C ASP A 76 1.27 -11.85 9.46
N LEU A 77 0.76 -10.76 8.86
CA LEU A 77 0.88 -9.41 9.40
C LEU A 77 0.05 -9.22 10.67
#